data_AF-A0A1I1G2C9-F1
#
_entry.id   AF-A0A1I1G2C9-F1
#
_cell.length_a   1.000
_cell.length_b   1.000
_cell.length_c   1.000
_cell.angle_alpha   90.00
_cell.angle_beta   90.00
_cell.angle_gamma   90.00
#
_symmetry.space_group_name_H-M   'P 1'
#
loop_
_entity.id
_entity.type
_entity.pdbx_description
1 polymer ?
#
loop_
_entity_poly.entity_id
_entity_poly.type
_entity_poly.pdbx_seq_one_letter_code
_entity_poly.pdbx_strand_id
1 'polypeptide(L)' 'MKRMALGLVMVAAASSAQAASNMEQTVIADLRRDGVSEECIAKVTLNDAARITGIKNDPNRSDGSKNTSIKNQVKKICAR' A
#
# COMPACT_ATOMS: atom_id res chain seq x y z
N MET A 1 -22.18 43.03 20.43
CA MET A 1 -21.49 41.87 21.05
C MET A 1 -22.24 40.57 20.73
N LYS A 2 -21.73 39.75 19.81
CA LYS A 2 -22.00 38.30 19.66
C LYS A 2 -21.14 37.80 18.49
N ARG A 3 -19.91 37.36 18.80
CA ARG A 3 -19.48 35.94 18.87
C ARG A 3 -19.59 35.30 17.48
N MET A 4 -18.53 35.35 16.68
CA MET A 4 -17.47 34.32 16.62
C MET A 4 -18.02 32.91 16.50
N ALA A 5 -17.85 32.30 15.32
CA ALA A 5 -17.40 30.92 15.12
C ALA A 5 -17.48 30.55 13.62
N LEU A 6 -16.63 31.14 12.79
CA LEU A 6 -16.17 30.49 11.55
C LEU A 6 -14.82 29.88 11.89
N GLY A 7 -14.77 28.60 12.22
CA GLY A 7 -13.53 27.97 12.60
C GLY A 7 -13.61 26.46 12.62
N LEU A 8 -12.78 25.85 11.76
CA LEU A 8 -12.27 24.48 11.82
C LEU A 8 -13.27 23.35 11.54
N VAL A 9 -13.45 23.00 10.26
CA VAL A 9 -13.58 21.59 9.85
C VAL A 9 -12.98 21.38 8.45
N MET A 10 -11.64 21.35 8.31
CA MET A 10 -11.00 20.97 7.02
C MET A 10 -9.67 20.20 7.16
N VAL A 11 -9.40 19.53 8.29
CA VAL A 11 -8.09 18.85 8.50
C VAL A 11 -8.16 17.30 8.44
N ALA A 12 -9.29 16.70 8.11
CA ALA A 12 -9.42 15.22 8.13
C ALA A 12 -9.08 14.52 6.80
N ALA A 13 -8.99 15.24 5.68
CA ALA A 13 -8.82 14.61 4.35
C ALA A 13 -7.35 14.39 3.93
N ALA A 14 -6.38 15.06 4.56
CA ALA A 14 -4.97 14.91 4.20
C ALA A 14 -4.37 13.57 4.67
N SER A 15 -4.89 13.01 5.75
CA SER A 15 -4.31 11.83 6.41
C SER A 15 -4.47 10.53 5.60
N SER A 16 -5.56 10.38 4.84
CA SER A 16 -5.82 9.16 4.07
C SER A 16 -4.94 9.07 2.81
N ALA A 17 -4.72 10.18 2.12
CA ALA A 17 -3.83 10.25 0.97
C ALA A 17 -2.36 10.00 1.38
N GLN A 18 -1.92 10.59 2.49
CA GLN A 18 -0.57 10.37 3.03
C GLN A 18 -0.36 8.91 3.49
N ALA A 19 -1.37 8.30 4.13
CA ALA A 19 -1.30 6.89 4.53
C ALA A 19 -1.20 5.93 3.33
N ALA A 20 -1.97 6.20 2.27
CA ALA A 20 -1.94 5.45 1.03
C ALA A 20 -0.55 5.50 0.36
N SER A 21 0.03 6.70 0.25
CA SER A 21 1.38 6.88 -0.32
C SER A 21 2.48 6.22 0.52
N ASN A 22 2.38 6.26 1.85
CA ASN A 22 3.36 5.61 2.72
C ASN A 22 3.31 4.08 2.61
N MET A 23 2.12 3.50 2.50
CA MET A 23 1.93 2.06 2.28
C MET A 23 2.54 1.62 0.96
N GLU A 24 2.28 2.35 -0.11
CA GLU A 24 2.84 2.07 -1.43
C GLU A 24 4.37 2.09 -1.42
N GLN A 25 4.98 3.12 -0.84
CA GLN A 25 6.44 3.21 -0.70
C GLN A 25 7.02 2.06 0.13
N THR A 26 6.34 1.65 1.19
CA THR A 26 6.77 0.51 2.03
C THR A 26 6.76 -0.79 1.21
N VAL A 27 5.70 -1.04 0.44
CA VAL A 27 5.62 -2.22 -0.42
C VAL A 27 6.70 -2.18 -1.50
N ILE A 28 6.92 -1.04 -2.15
CA ILE A 28 7.98 -0.88 -3.15
C ILE A 28 9.36 -1.18 -2.56
N ALA A 29 9.64 -0.68 -1.35
CA ALA A 29 10.91 -0.92 -0.67
C ALA A 29 11.10 -2.41 -0.31
N ASP A 30 10.05 -3.08 0.14
CA ASP A 30 10.07 -4.52 0.42
C ASP A 30 10.30 -5.34 -0.87
N LEU A 31 9.58 -5.03 -1.96
CA LEU A 31 9.75 -5.71 -3.25
C LEU A 31 11.17 -5.54 -3.82
N ARG A 32 11.75 -4.34 -3.70
CA ARG A 32 13.14 -4.08 -4.09
C ARG A 32 14.11 -4.91 -3.25
N ARG A 33 13.90 -5.01 -1.94
CA ARG A 33 14.71 -5.84 -1.04
C ARG A 33 14.63 -7.33 -1.41
N ASP A 34 13.45 -7.77 -1.86
CA ASP A 34 13.20 -9.14 -2.33
C ASP A 34 13.75 -9.42 -3.74
N GLY A 35 14.39 -8.43 -4.39
CA GLY A 35 15.05 -8.59 -5.69
C GLY A 35 14.11 -8.50 -6.89
N VAL A 36 12.91 -7.92 -6.73
CA VAL A 36 12.01 -7.64 -7.86
C VAL A 36 12.63 -6.55 -8.75
N SER A 37 12.57 -6.73 -10.07
CA SER A 37 13.16 -5.77 -11.02
C SER A 37 12.48 -4.40 -10.96
N GLU A 38 13.23 -3.34 -11.21
CA GLU A 38 12.70 -1.97 -11.25
C GLU A 38 11.58 -1.81 -12.31
N GLU A 39 11.65 -2.58 -13.41
CA GLU A 39 10.59 -2.62 -14.42
C GLU A 39 9.26 -3.12 -13.86
N CYS A 40 9.29 -4.17 -13.02
CA CYS A 40 8.09 -4.65 -12.33
C CYS A 40 7.63 -3.66 -11.26
N ILE A 41 8.56 -3.06 -10.52
CA ILE A 41 8.26 -2.09 -9.46
C ILE A 41 7.55 -0.87 -10.03
N ALA A 42 7.98 -0.37 -11.20
CA ALA A 42 7.35 0.77 -11.87
C ALA A 42 5.88 0.51 -12.26
N LYS A 43 5.47 -0.76 -12.36
CA LYS A 43 4.09 -1.16 -12.65
C LYS A 43 3.23 -1.30 -11.39
N VAL A 44 3.81 -1.21 -10.19
CA VAL A 44 3.05 -1.32 -8.93
C VAL A 44 2.07 -0.15 -8.84
N THR A 45 0.81 -0.47 -8.53
CA THR A 45 -0.21 0.54 -8.25
C THR A 45 -0.51 0.57 -6.75
N LEU A 46 -1.15 1.64 -6.29
CA LEU A 46 -1.70 1.70 -4.94
C LEU A 46 -2.62 0.51 -4.60
N ASN A 47 -3.41 0.01 -5.56
CA ASN A 47 -4.28 -1.14 -5.34
C ASN A 47 -3.48 -2.44 -5.13
N ASP A 48 -2.39 -2.60 -5.88
CA ASP A 48 -1.46 -3.72 -5.71
C ASP A 48 -0.78 -3.67 -4.35
N ALA A 49 -0.32 -2.49 -3.93
CA ALA A 49 0.26 -2.28 -2.62
C ALA A 49 -0.72 -2.59 -1.49
N ALA A 50 -1.99 -2.16 -1.62
CA ALA A 50 -3.04 -2.49 -0.67
C ALA A 50 -3.27 -4.00 -0.60
N ARG A 51 -3.30 -4.70 -1.74
CA ARG A 51 -3.48 -6.15 -1.80
C ARG A 51 -2.31 -6.91 -1.18
N ILE A 52 -1.08 -6.52 -1.47
CA ILE A 52 0.13 -7.13 -0.88
C ILE A 52 0.14 -6.93 0.64
N THR A 53 -0.14 -5.70 1.11
CA THR A 53 -0.27 -5.37 2.53
C THR A 53 -1.36 -6.21 3.20
N GLY A 54 -2.53 -6.35 2.57
CA GLY A 54 -3.63 -7.17 3.06
C GLY A 54 -3.25 -8.64 3.20
N ILE A 55 -2.53 -9.21 2.23
CA ILE A 55 -2.05 -10.59 2.30
C ILE A 55 -1.03 -10.76 3.43
N LYS A 56 -0.06 -9.84 3.55
CA LYS A 56 1.00 -9.89 4.58
C LYS A 56 0.41 -9.90 6.00
N ASN A 57 -0.62 -9.08 6.21
CA ASN A 57 -1.26 -8.87 7.51
C ASN A 57 -2.47 -9.78 7.77
N ASP A 58 -2.83 -10.69 6.87
CA ASP A 58 -3.94 -11.63 7.08
C ASP A 58 -3.61 -12.60 8.23
N PRO A 59 -4.32 -12.54 9.39
CA PRO A 59 -4.02 -13.40 10.53
C PRO A 59 -4.43 -14.86 10.29
N ASN A 60 -5.27 -15.13 9.30
CA ASN A 60 -5.81 -16.47 9.03
C ASN A 60 -4.95 -17.28 8.05
N ARG A 61 -3.86 -16.70 7.53
CA ARG A 61 -2.96 -17.36 6.59
C ARG A 61 -1.62 -17.69 7.24
N SER A 62 -1.11 -18.90 6.94
CA SER A 62 0.27 -19.25 7.26
C SER A 62 1.25 -18.44 6.42
N ASP A 63 2.48 -18.25 6.92
CA ASP A 63 3.51 -17.48 6.23
C ASP A 63 3.86 -18.04 4.85
N GLY A 64 3.85 -19.37 4.69
CA GLY A 64 4.05 -20.00 3.38
C GLY A 64 2.95 -19.65 2.37
N SER A 65 1.69 -19.62 2.82
CA SER A 65 0.54 -19.23 2.00
C SER A 65 0.59 -17.75 1.61
N LYS A 66 0.99 -16.89 2.55
CA LYS A 66 1.22 -15.45 2.31
C LYS A 66 2.31 -15.25 1.26
N ASN A 67 3.47 -15.86 1.44
CA ASN A 67 4.59 -15.75 0.51
C ASN A 67 4.21 -16.22 -0.90
N THR A 68 3.49 -17.34 -1.01
CA THR A 68 3.01 -17.84 -2.31
C THR A 68 2.05 -16.85 -2.96
N SER A 69 1.10 -16.30 -2.19
CA SER A 69 0.13 -15.33 -2.67
C SER A 69 0.78 -14.02 -3.13
N ILE A 70 1.75 -13.50 -2.36
CA ILE A 70 2.51 -12.29 -2.70
C ILE A 70 3.32 -12.55 -3.98
N LYS A 71 4.06 -13.65 -4.09
CA LYS A 71 4.80 -14.02 -5.31
C LYS A 71 3.88 -14.09 -6.53
N ASN A 72 2.69 -14.67 -6.39
CA ASN A 72 1.72 -14.75 -7.48
C ASN A 72 1.18 -13.36 -7.86
N GLN A 73 0.97 -12.46 -6.90
CA GLN A 73 0.58 -11.08 -7.18
C GLN A 73 1.70 -10.32 -7.90
N VAL A 74 2.95 -10.44 -7.45
CA VAL A 74 4.11 -9.82 -8.10
C VAL A 74 4.25 -10.29 -9.54
N LYS A 75 4.08 -11.59 -9.82
CA LYS A 75 4.08 -12.11 -11.20
C LYS A 75 3.04 -11.44 -12.09
N LYS A 76 1.82 -11.22 -11.57
CA LYS A 76 0.76 -10.51 -12.31
C LYS A 76 1.11 -9.05 -12.57
N ILE A 77 1.72 -8.38 -11.60
CA ILE A 77 2.17 -7.00 -11.73
C ILE A 77 3.23 -6.89 -12.83
N CYS A 78 4.24 -7.77 -12.80
CA CYS A 78 5.31 -7.81 -13.79
C CYS A 78 4.81 -8.03 -15.23
N ALA A 79 3.75 -8.82 -15.39
CA ALA A 79 3.20 -9.22 -16.68
C ALA A 79 2.23 -8.20 -17.32
N ARG A 80 1.87 -7.12 -16.60
CA ARG A 80 1.14 -5.99 -17.20
C ARG A 80 2.06 -5.16 -18.10
#